data_AF-X0RW71-F1
#
_entry.id   AF-X0RW71-F1
#
_cell.length_a   1.000
_cell.length_b   1.000
_cell.length_c   1.000
_cell.angle_alpha   90.00
_cell.angle_beta   90.00
_cell.angle_gamma   90.00
#
_symmetry.space_group_name_H-M   'P 1'
#
loop_
_entity.id
_entity.type
_entity.pdbx_description
1 polymer ?
#
loop_
_entity_poly.entity_id
_entity_poly.type
_entity_poly.pdbx_seq_one_letter_code
_entity_poly.pdbx_strand_id
1 'polypeptide(L)'
;FLDRSLQFIRPGGRVAIVLPQVLLNSASAEYIRRFIIDEARILAVVGLHRNTFKPHTGIKTSILFLQKYTSEEKKKIQGIKVKCEREWFKLVNRLKKEYQDVGWDKLLSEEGLNEELKSFVETYFEEREELEEETRNKLEEKIEGLEVEEAEKIEEIKRKKSLKALTECVNLVEEVKKYYQNMGWDKLLCEGELSEELKSFINTYFKTKIKSGESIEGSDVEETEKIKSKKSLKALIDKLQEMQVLLREKQKKLKGNVINDEKLKETRKEISPLIGKIKEFNREISQRTLGGQIYLVLNDEETTEQFKKFWLDGKVIKEINYPIFFAMNQKSLKNNKGEYRYKRGLKGGFLLNKYGRSIIDHDLDEIAEAFVKFAKEQNFNFWGA
;
A
#
# COMPACT_ATOMS: atom_id res chain seq x y z
N PHE A 1 -17.58 -3.26 -16.13
CA PHE A 1 -17.35 -3.89 -17.45
C PHE A 1 -16.15 -4.82 -17.43
N LEU A 2 -14.94 -4.33 -17.12
CA LEU A 2 -13.71 -5.13 -17.11
C LEU A 2 -13.85 -6.46 -16.32
N ASP A 3 -14.23 -6.39 -15.04
CA ASP A 3 -14.45 -7.56 -14.20
C ASP A 3 -15.46 -8.55 -14.81
N ARG A 4 -16.65 -8.05 -15.15
CA ARG A 4 -17.70 -8.83 -15.80
C ARG A 4 -17.23 -9.49 -17.11
N SER A 5 -16.43 -8.81 -17.93
CA SER A 5 -15.85 -9.39 -19.15
C SER A 5 -14.89 -10.55 -18.83
N LEU A 6 -14.07 -10.44 -17.78
CA LEU A 6 -13.20 -11.53 -17.33
C LEU A 6 -14.00 -12.70 -16.76
N GLN A 7 -15.11 -12.45 -16.06
CA GLN A 7 -15.98 -13.51 -15.53
C GLN A 7 -16.59 -14.36 -16.66
N PHE A 8 -17.02 -13.74 -17.76
CA PHE A 8 -17.68 -14.43 -18.87
C PHE A 8 -16.75 -15.17 -19.84
N ILE A 9 -15.44 -14.93 -19.79
CA ILE A 9 -14.49 -15.71 -20.60
C ILE A 9 -14.00 -16.96 -19.86
N ARG A 10 -13.86 -18.06 -20.61
CA ARG A 10 -13.27 -19.31 -20.10
C ARG A 10 -11.82 -19.09 -19.63
N PRO A 11 -11.29 -19.92 -18.71
CA PRO A 11 -9.86 -19.92 -18.38
C PRO A 11 -8.99 -20.04 -19.64
N GLY A 12 -7.90 -19.26 -19.73
CA GLY A 12 -7.08 -19.14 -20.94
C GLY A 12 -7.72 -18.34 -22.10
N GLY A 13 -8.98 -17.93 -21.94
CA GLY A 13 -9.69 -17.05 -22.86
C GLY A 13 -9.06 -15.65 -22.91
N ARG A 14 -9.36 -14.91 -23.98
CA ARG A 14 -8.74 -13.61 -24.27
C ARG A 14 -9.82 -12.55 -24.46
N VAL A 15 -9.53 -11.33 -24.04
CA VAL A 15 -10.40 -10.17 -24.22
C VAL A 15 -9.58 -8.97 -24.67
N ALA A 16 -10.14 -8.17 -25.58
CA ALA A 16 -9.64 -6.84 -25.92
C ALA A 16 -10.70 -5.82 -25.48
N ILE A 17 -10.29 -4.82 -24.71
CA ILE A 17 -11.20 -3.81 -24.18
C ILE A 17 -10.62 -2.41 -24.36
N VAL A 18 -11.45 -1.46 -24.81
CA VAL A 18 -11.09 -0.05 -24.91
C VAL A 18 -11.36 0.62 -23.57
N LEU A 19 -10.33 1.25 -23.00
CA LEU A 19 -10.42 1.94 -21.71
C LEU A 19 -9.84 3.36 -21.82
N PRO A 20 -10.39 4.35 -21.11
CA PRO A 20 -9.71 5.63 -20.89
C PRO A 20 -8.34 5.41 -20.26
N GLN A 21 -7.32 6.11 -20.76
CA GLN A 21 -5.95 5.90 -20.29
C GLN A 21 -5.77 6.29 -18.81
N VAL A 22 -6.60 7.21 -18.30
CA VAL A 22 -6.59 7.61 -16.88
C VAL A 22 -6.77 6.41 -15.95
N LEU A 23 -7.61 5.43 -16.30
CA LEU A 23 -7.83 4.22 -15.50
C LEU A 23 -6.59 3.32 -15.40
N LEU A 24 -5.67 3.45 -16.37
CA LEU A 24 -4.44 2.66 -16.41
C LEU A 24 -3.27 3.41 -15.77
N ASN A 25 -3.32 4.74 -15.69
CA ASN A 25 -2.15 5.54 -15.33
C ASN A 25 -2.29 6.31 -14.00
N SER A 26 -3.49 6.59 -13.50
CA SER A 26 -3.65 7.40 -12.28
C SER A 26 -3.34 6.58 -11.02
N ALA A 27 -2.85 7.27 -9.98
CA ALA A 27 -2.67 6.68 -8.65
C ALA A 27 -4.02 6.25 -8.05
N SER A 28 -5.06 7.08 -8.21
CA SER A 28 -6.42 6.79 -7.73
C SER A 28 -7.06 5.52 -8.32
N ALA A 29 -6.59 5.08 -9.49
CA ALA A 29 -7.08 3.87 -10.17
C ALA A 29 -6.18 2.65 -9.97
N GLU A 30 -5.26 2.66 -9.00
CA GLU A 30 -4.36 1.52 -8.73
C GLU A 30 -5.10 0.20 -8.52
N TYR A 31 -6.23 0.24 -7.83
CA TYR A 31 -7.07 -0.94 -7.58
C TYR A 31 -7.49 -1.66 -8.88
N ILE A 32 -7.65 -0.94 -9.99
CA ILE A 32 -7.97 -1.51 -11.30
C ILE A 32 -6.77 -2.29 -11.84
N ARG A 33 -5.57 -1.71 -11.77
CA ARG A 33 -4.33 -2.39 -12.20
C ARG A 33 -4.07 -3.64 -11.37
N ARG A 34 -4.26 -3.54 -10.05
CA ARG A 34 -4.13 -4.67 -9.11
C ARG A 34 -5.06 -5.81 -9.51
N PHE A 35 -6.33 -5.49 -9.69
CA PHE A 35 -7.35 -6.44 -10.14
C PHE A 35 -6.96 -7.14 -11.46
N ILE A 36 -6.48 -6.38 -12.45
CA ILE A 36 -6.04 -6.94 -13.72
C ILE A 36 -4.90 -7.94 -13.51
N ILE A 37 -3.86 -7.55 -12.76
CA ILE A 37 -2.67 -8.38 -12.52
C ILE A 37 -3.02 -9.69 -11.82
N ASP A 38 -3.96 -9.66 -10.87
CA ASP A 38 -4.42 -10.83 -10.12
C ASP A 38 -5.28 -11.78 -10.96
N GLU A 39 -6.13 -11.25 -11.85
CA GLU A 39 -7.11 -12.05 -12.59
C GLU A 39 -6.68 -12.46 -14.00
N ALA A 40 -5.78 -11.71 -14.62
CA ALA A 40 -5.38 -11.93 -16.01
C ALA A 40 -3.92 -11.54 -16.31
N ARG A 41 -3.36 -12.21 -17.32
CA ARG A 41 -2.11 -11.82 -17.94
C ARG A 41 -2.36 -10.68 -18.92
N ILE A 42 -1.56 -9.61 -18.81
CA ILE A 42 -1.57 -8.52 -19.80
C ILE A 42 -0.75 -8.97 -21.02
N LEU A 43 -1.37 -9.03 -22.19
CA LEU A 43 -0.70 -9.40 -23.44
C LEU A 43 -0.16 -8.18 -24.16
N ALA A 44 -0.98 -7.12 -24.23
CA ALA A 44 -0.63 -5.89 -24.91
C ALA A 44 -1.41 -4.69 -24.38
N VAL A 45 -0.77 -3.52 -24.46
CA VAL A 45 -1.39 -2.21 -24.23
C VAL A 45 -1.10 -1.32 -25.44
N VAL A 46 -2.16 -0.95 -26.17
CA VAL A 46 -2.05 -0.12 -27.37
C VAL A 46 -2.73 1.23 -27.12
N GLY A 47 -1.93 2.28 -26.97
CA GLY A 47 -2.43 3.65 -26.85
C GLY A 47 -3.02 4.14 -28.17
N LEU A 48 -4.23 4.70 -28.13
CA LEU A 48 -4.88 5.26 -29.31
C LEU A 48 -4.65 6.77 -29.41
N HIS A 49 -4.59 7.27 -30.63
CA HIS A 49 -4.51 8.70 -30.88
C HIS A 49 -5.77 9.42 -30.33
N ARG A 50 -5.62 10.65 -29.82
CA ARG A 50 -6.69 11.41 -29.15
C ARG A 50 -7.94 11.64 -30.02
N ASN A 51 -7.77 11.66 -31.34
CA ASN A 51 -8.85 11.91 -32.29
C ASN A 51 -9.57 10.63 -32.75
N THR A 52 -9.17 9.42 -32.31
CA THR A 52 -9.75 8.15 -32.76
C THR A 52 -11.28 8.11 -32.58
N PHE A 53 -11.78 8.65 -31.46
CA PHE A 53 -13.20 8.64 -31.11
C PHE A 53 -13.93 9.96 -31.40
N LYS A 54 -13.31 10.88 -32.12
CA LYS A 54 -14.01 12.09 -32.58
C LYS A 54 -15.10 11.75 -33.62
N PRO A 55 -16.19 12.54 -33.69
CA PRO A 55 -16.45 13.76 -32.90
C PRO A 55 -17.01 13.50 -31.50
N HIS A 56 -17.33 12.26 -31.14
CA HIS A 56 -18.02 11.92 -29.89
C HIS A 56 -17.20 12.22 -28.64
N THR A 57 -15.89 11.93 -28.65
CA THR A 57 -15.02 12.24 -27.51
C THR A 57 -13.57 12.47 -27.93
N GLY A 58 -12.91 13.37 -27.20
CA GLY A 58 -11.47 13.62 -27.27
C GLY A 58 -10.68 13.01 -26.11
N ILE A 59 -11.29 12.08 -25.35
CA ILE A 59 -10.62 11.35 -24.27
C ILE A 59 -9.58 10.41 -24.85
N LYS A 60 -8.35 10.48 -24.32
CA LYS A 60 -7.27 9.56 -24.70
C LYS A 60 -7.57 8.16 -24.13
N THR A 61 -7.48 7.17 -24.99
CA THR A 61 -7.93 5.80 -24.73
C THR A 61 -6.85 4.81 -25.12
N SER A 62 -6.94 3.59 -24.62
CA SER A 62 -6.03 2.50 -24.96
C SER A 62 -6.83 1.21 -25.14
N ILE A 63 -6.35 0.33 -26.01
CA ILE A 63 -6.84 -1.03 -26.13
C ILE A 63 -5.98 -1.91 -25.23
N LEU A 64 -6.62 -2.54 -24.25
CA LEU A 64 -5.99 -3.48 -23.34
C LEU A 64 -6.34 -4.90 -23.78
N PHE A 65 -5.31 -5.71 -24.06
CA PHE A 65 -5.44 -7.12 -24.41
C PHE A 65 -5.07 -7.97 -23.21
N LEU A 66 -6.02 -8.76 -22.72
CA LEU A 66 -5.87 -9.61 -21.54
C LEU A 66 -6.11 -11.07 -21.89
N GLN A 67 -5.44 -11.95 -21.17
CA GLN A 67 -5.72 -13.38 -21.13
C GLN A 67 -6.04 -13.79 -19.70
N LYS A 68 -7.23 -14.36 -19.49
CA LYS A 68 -7.60 -14.89 -18.17
C LYS A 68 -6.70 -16.07 -17.83
N TYR A 69 -6.15 -16.08 -16.62
CA TYR A 69 -5.31 -17.20 -16.19
C TYR A 69 -6.07 -18.52 -16.24
N THR A 70 -5.34 -19.57 -16.64
CA THR A 70 -5.78 -20.96 -16.47
C THR A 70 -5.81 -21.35 -14.99
N SER A 71 -6.51 -22.44 -14.66
CA SER A 71 -6.52 -22.95 -13.28
C SER A 71 -5.13 -23.37 -12.82
N GLU A 72 -4.30 -23.90 -13.73
CA GLU A 72 -2.91 -24.26 -13.48
C GLU A 72 -2.04 -23.02 -13.22
N GLU A 73 -2.19 -21.97 -14.02
CA GLU A 73 -1.47 -20.70 -13.80
C GLU A 73 -1.87 -20.04 -12.48
N LYS A 74 -3.17 -20.00 -12.13
CA LYS A 74 -3.62 -19.48 -10.84
C LYS A 74 -2.99 -20.26 -9.67
N LYS A 75 -2.91 -21.59 -9.76
CA LYS A 75 -2.22 -22.43 -8.76
C LYS A 75 -0.72 -22.09 -8.66
N LYS A 76 -0.04 -21.90 -9.80
CA LYS A 76 1.38 -21.50 -9.82
C LYS A 76 1.58 -20.14 -9.17
N ILE A 77 0.76 -19.15 -9.53
CA ILE A 77 0.79 -17.80 -8.94
C ILE A 77 0.54 -17.87 -7.44
N GLN A 78 -0.42 -18.68 -6.99
CA GLN A 78 -0.67 -18.88 -5.57
C GLN A 78 0.54 -19.51 -4.85
N GLY A 79 1.20 -20.49 -5.48
CA GLY A 79 2.44 -21.07 -4.97
C GLY A 79 3.58 -20.04 -4.84
N ILE A 80 3.71 -19.13 -5.82
CA ILE A 80 4.65 -18.01 -5.76
C ILE A 80 4.28 -17.07 -4.61
N LYS A 81 3.00 -16.69 -4.46
CA LYS A 81 2.54 -15.85 -3.34
C LYS A 81 2.92 -16.45 -1.98
N VAL A 82 2.67 -17.74 -1.76
CA VAL A 82 3.06 -18.45 -0.51
C VAL A 82 4.57 -18.52 -0.31
N LYS A 83 5.36 -18.65 -1.39
CA LYS A 83 6.83 -18.56 -1.32
C LYS A 83 7.26 -17.15 -0.87
N CYS A 84 6.75 -16.12 -1.52
CA CYS A 84 7.05 -14.72 -1.16
C CYS A 84 6.63 -14.39 0.27
N GLU A 85 5.48 -14.88 0.74
CA GLU A 85 5.06 -14.70 2.14
C GLU A 85 6.06 -15.28 3.15
N ARG A 86 6.65 -16.44 2.86
CA ARG A 86 7.70 -17.01 3.72
C ARG A 86 8.97 -16.16 3.73
N GLU A 87 9.32 -15.59 2.58
CA GLU A 87 10.47 -14.67 2.46
C GLU A 87 10.22 -13.33 3.16
N TRP A 88 8.97 -12.83 3.13
CA TRP A 88 8.55 -11.65 3.88
C TRP A 88 8.83 -11.80 5.37
N PHE A 89 8.46 -12.93 5.98
CA PHE A 89 8.75 -13.16 7.40
C PHE A 89 10.25 -13.12 7.71
N LYS A 90 11.10 -13.64 6.81
CA LYS A 90 12.57 -13.55 6.96
C LYS A 90 13.06 -12.11 6.84
N LEU A 91 12.55 -11.37 5.86
CA LEU A 91 12.87 -9.97 5.64
C LEU A 91 12.50 -9.11 6.84
N VAL A 92 11.25 -9.16 7.30
CA VAL A 92 10.79 -8.34 8.42
C VAL A 92 11.54 -8.69 9.70
N ASN A 93 11.80 -9.97 9.97
CA ASN A 93 12.59 -10.35 11.15
C ASN A 93 14.03 -9.83 11.07
N ARG A 94 14.62 -9.76 9.87
CA ARG A 94 15.92 -9.13 9.66
C ARG A 94 15.86 -7.63 9.91
N LEU A 95 14.91 -6.93 9.29
CA LEU A 95 14.74 -5.48 9.45
C LEU A 95 14.44 -5.11 10.91
N LYS A 96 13.59 -5.87 11.60
CA LYS A 96 13.30 -5.63 13.04
C LYS A 96 14.52 -5.79 13.94
N LYS A 97 15.47 -6.66 13.58
CA LYS A 97 16.75 -6.80 14.31
C LYS A 97 17.70 -5.66 13.98
N GLU A 98 17.79 -5.30 12.70
CA GLU A 98 18.68 -4.26 12.21
C GLU A 98 18.29 -2.87 12.74
N TYR A 99 16.98 -2.59 12.79
CA TYR A 99 16.41 -1.31 13.23
C TYR A 99 15.74 -1.43 14.61
N GLN A 100 16.17 -2.37 15.46
CA GLN A 100 15.57 -2.60 16.79
C GLN A 100 15.65 -1.35 17.68
N ASP A 101 16.77 -0.65 17.63
CA ASP A 101 17.07 0.52 18.46
C ASP A 101 16.85 1.84 17.71
N VAL A 102 15.94 1.85 16.73
CA VAL A 102 15.65 3.01 15.90
C VAL A 102 14.37 3.67 16.40
N GLY A 103 14.55 4.78 17.10
CA GLY A 103 13.49 5.74 17.38
C GLY A 103 13.43 6.83 16.31
N TRP A 104 12.45 7.74 16.45
CA TRP A 104 12.31 8.92 15.58
C TRP A 104 13.49 9.90 15.67
N ASP A 105 14.26 9.80 16.75
CA ASP A 105 15.41 10.59 17.15
C ASP A 105 16.74 10.06 16.60
N LYS A 106 16.78 8.83 16.06
CA LYS A 106 17.99 8.23 15.50
C LYS A 106 18.21 8.68 14.06
N LEU A 107 19.42 9.18 13.80
CA LEU A 107 19.84 9.61 12.47
C LEU A 107 20.28 8.42 11.65
N LEU A 108 19.64 8.26 10.50
CA LEU A 108 19.95 7.22 9.53
C LEU A 108 20.32 7.89 8.22
N SER A 109 21.38 7.39 7.59
CA SER A 109 21.70 7.70 6.19
C SER A 109 20.86 6.78 5.30
N GLU A 110 20.40 7.30 4.15
CA GLU A 110 19.72 6.50 3.13
C GLU A 110 20.62 5.44 2.46
N GLU A 111 21.93 5.61 2.53
CA GLU A 111 22.91 4.77 1.84
C GLU A 111 22.99 3.35 2.42
N GLY A 112 22.51 3.17 3.67
CA GLY A 112 22.43 1.89 4.35
C GLY A 112 21.07 1.19 4.28
N LEU A 113 20.05 1.81 3.68
CA LEU A 113 18.72 1.19 3.62
C LEU A 113 18.67 0.09 2.55
N ASN A 114 17.99 -1.01 2.90
CA ASN A 114 17.58 -2.00 1.91
C ASN A 114 16.67 -1.35 0.84
N GLU A 115 16.92 -1.65 -0.44
CA GLU A 115 16.21 -1.04 -1.59
C GLU A 115 14.69 -1.15 -1.49
N GLU A 116 14.18 -2.30 -1.02
CA GLU A 116 12.74 -2.51 -0.93
C GLU A 116 12.09 -1.65 0.16
N LEU A 117 12.77 -1.46 1.30
CA LEU A 117 12.34 -0.54 2.35
C LEU A 117 12.45 0.91 1.88
N LYS A 118 13.57 1.29 1.25
CA LYS A 118 13.80 2.64 0.72
C LYS A 118 12.69 3.05 -0.27
N SER A 119 12.44 2.20 -1.26
CA SER A 119 11.41 2.45 -2.27
C SER A 119 10.02 2.59 -1.66
N PHE A 120 9.68 1.77 -0.65
CA PHE A 120 8.40 1.91 0.05
C PHE A 120 8.31 3.23 0.80
N VAL A 121 9.33 3.60 1.58
CA VAL A 121 9.32 4.82 2.38
C VAL A 121 9.23 6.06 1.48
N GLU A 122 9.97 6.11 0.37
CA GLU A 122 9.87 7.19 -0.63
C GLU A 122 8.50 7.29 -1.30
N THR A 123 7.83 6.14 -1.52
CA THR A 123 6.53 6.12 -2.21
C THR A 123 5.38 6.41 -1.24
N TYR A 124 5.48 5.93 -0.01
CA TYR A 124 4.39 5.98 0.98
C TYR A 124 4.35 7.30 1.76
N PHE A 125 5.50 7.92 2.03
CA PHE A 125 5.58 9.18 2.75
C PHE A 125 5.88 10.34 1.78
N GLU A 126 4.96 11.29 1.65
CA GLU A 126 5.01 12.34 0.62
C GLU A 126 6.02 13.48 0.91
N GLU A 127 6.46 13.67 2.16
CA GLU A 127 7.41 14.73 2.55
C GLU A 127 8.33 14.31 3.71
N ARG A 128 9.59 14.77 3.69
CA ARG A 128 10.58 14.60 4.78
C ARG A 128 11.14 15.96 5.19
N GLU A 129 11.34 16.15 6.50
CA GLU A 129 12.09 17.28 7.06
C GLU A 129 13.38 16.73 7.70
N GLU A 130 14.54 17.25 7.30
CA GLU A 130 15.81 16.90 7.93
C GLU A 130 15.95 17.60 9.30
N LEU A 131 16.43 16.88 10.30
CA LEU A 131 16.75 17.44 11.61
C LEU A 131 18.02 18.30 11.50
N GLU A 132 17.92 19.61 11.77
CA GLU A 132 19.07 20.51 11.88
C GLU A 132 20.06 20.00 12.95
N GLU A 133 21.36 20.02 12.65
CA GLU A 133 22.45 19.54 13.55
C GLU A 133 22.47 20.28 14.90
N GLU A 134 22.01 21.53 14.94
CA GLU A 134 21.85 22.31 16.16
C GLU A 134 20.70 21.79 17.07
N THR A 135 19.66 21.21 16.47
CA THR A 135 18.55 20.58 17.20
C THR A 135 19.00 19.22 17.78
N ARG A 136 19.91 18.53 17.08
CA ARG A 136 20.58 17.30 17.54
C ARG A 136 21.43 17.54 18.79
N ASN A 137 22.28 18.57 18.78
CA ASN A 137 23.17 18.86 19.92
C ASN A 137 22.38 19.18 21.21
N LYS A 138 21.24 19.87 21.11
CA LYS A 138 20.32 20.11 22.24
C LYS A 138 19.59 18.87 22.74
N LEU A 139 19.41 17.86 21.89
CA LEU A 139 18.85 16.56 22.26
C LEU A 139 19.90 15.72 23.00
N GLU A 140 21.16 15.70 22.54
CA GLU A 140 22.27 14.96 23.15
C GLU A 140 22.69 15.55 24.51
N GLU A 141 22.82 16.88 24.66
CA GLU A 141 23.14 17.53 25.95
C GLU A 141 22.09 17.26 27.04
N LYS A 142 20.82 17.06 26.67
CA LYS A 142 19.75 16.74 27.64
C LYS A 142 19.68 15.24 27.97
N ILE A 143 20.32 14.37 27.18
CA ILE A 143 20.41 12.93 27.42
C ILE A 143 21.63 12.61 28.31
N GLU A 144 22.74 13.35 28.21
CA GLU A 144 23.92 13.19 29.09
C GLU A 144 23.68 13.58 30.56
N GLY A 145 22.55 14.21 30.88
CA GLY A 145 22.12 14.50 32.26
C GLY A 145 21.25 13.42 32.91
N LEU A 146 21.07 12.24 32.31
CA LEU A 146 20.21 11.17 32.81
C LEU A 146 21.04 9.95 33.23
N GLU A 147 21.13 9.74 34.54
CA GLU A 147 21.72 8.54 35.14
C GLU A 147 21.13 7.26 34.50
N VAL A 148 22.02 6.51 33.84
CA VAL A 148 21.77 5.27 33.07
C VAL A 148 21.33 4.10 33.97
N GLU A 149 21.37 4.21 35.30
CA GLU A 149 21.15 3.06 36.20
C GLU A 149 19.68 2.69 36.49
N GLU A 150 18.70 3.57 36.25
CA GLU A 150 17.28 3.27 36.53
C GLU A 150 16.52 2.66 35.34
N ALA A 151 16.90 2.98 34.10
CA ALA A 151 16.23 2.48 32.90
C ALA A 151 16.49 0.99 32.68
N GLU A 152 17.74 0.53 32.86
CA GLU A 152 18.12 -0.88 32.73
C GLU A 152 17.40 -1.76 33.77
N LYS A 153 17.28 -1.29 35.02
CA LYS A 153 16.54 -2.01 36.07
C LYS A 153 15.04 -2.10 35.76
N ILE A 154 14.42 -1.04 35.26
CA ILE A 154 12.99 -1.04 34.91
C ILE A 154 12.71 -1.90 33.68
N GLU A 155 13.60 -1.91 32.69
CA GLU A 155 13.52 -2.78 31.51
C GLU A 155 13.72 -4.24 31.89
N GLU A 156 14.69 -4.56 32.75
CA GLU A 156 14.91 -5.93 33.21
C GLU A 156 13.72 -6.45 34.03
N ILE A 157 13.10 -5.60 34.86
CA ILE A 157 11.87 -5.93 35.61
C ILE A 157 10.68 -6.12 34.66
N LYS A 158 10.48 -5.24 33.66
CA LYS A 158 9.44 -5.41 32.64
C LYS A 158 9.65 -6.68 31.82
N ARG A 159 10.88 -6.97 31.42
CA ARG A 159 11.25 -8.16 30.63
C ARG A 159 10.97 -9.43 31.43
N LYS A 160 11.34 -9.48 32.71
CA LYS A 160 11.02 -10.61 33.62
C LYS A 160 9.52 -10.79 33.84
N LYS A 161 8.75 -9.70 33.96
CA LYS A 161 7.29 -9.75 34.16
C LYS A 161 6.54 -10.20 32.89
N SER A 162 6.98 -9.72 31.72
CA SER A 162 6.47 -10.14 30.41
C SER A 162 6.83 -11.58 30.07
N LEU A 163 8.03 -12.05 30.44
CA LEU A 163 8.43 -13.44 30.26
C LEU A 163 7.53 -14.38 31.09
N LYS A 164 7.21 -13.99 32.33
CA LYS A 164 6.32 -14.76 33.20
C LYS A 164 4.90 -14.85 32.65
N ALA A 165 4.36 -13.72 32.16
CA ALA A 165 3.04 -13.68 31.51
C ALA A 165 3.00 -14.47 30.18
N LEU A 166 4.05 -14.41 29.38
CA LEU A 166 4.18 -15.23 28.16
C LEU A 166 4.25 -16.72 28.48
N THR A 167 4.96 -17.10 29.54
CA THR A 167 5.06 -18.50 29.97
C THR A 167 3.71 -19.01 30.47
N GLU A 168 2.97 -18.20 31.23
CA GLU A 168 1.60 -18.51 31.67
C GLU A 168 0.64 -18.64 30.47
N CYS A 169 0.73 -17.75 29.47
CA CYS A 169 -0.05 -17.84 28.23
C CYS A 169 0.30 -19.07 27.38
N VAL A 170 1.58 -19.41 27.26
CA VAL A 170 2.03 -20.61 26.51
C VAL A 170 1.54 -21.89 27.20
N ASN A 171 1.59 -21.95 28.53
CA ASN A 171 1.06 -23.07 29.30
C ASN A 171 -0.47 -23.20 29.10
N LEU A 172 -1.21 -22.08 29.08
CA LEU A 172 -2.65 -22.05 28.80
C LEU A 172 -2.98 -22.54 27.38
N VAL A 173 -2.16 -22.16 26.39
CA VAL A 173 -2.30 -22.62 25.00
C VAL A 173 -1.98 -24.11 24.85
N GLU A 174 -0.99 -24.63 25.59
CA GLU A 174 -0.70 -26.07 25.62
C GLU A 174 -1.78 -26.89 26.34
N GLU A 175 -2.39 -26.32 27.39
CA GLU A 175 -3.51 -26.91 28.13
C GLU A 175 -4.79 -26.96 27.28
N VAL A 176 -5.07 -25.88 26.52
CA VAL A 176 -6.11 -25.87 25.48
C VAL A 176 -5.81 -26.88 24.39
N LYS A 177 -4.56 -26.99 23.90
CA LYS A 177 -4.18 -28.01 22.91
C LYS A 177 -4.41 -29.44 23.41
N LYS A 178 -4.19 -29.73 24.69
CA LYS A 178 -4.53 -31.03 25.30
C LYS A 178 -6.03 -31.31 25.30
N TYR A 179 -6.85 -30.29 25.56
CA TYR A 179 -8.31 -30.41 25.52
C TYR A 179 -8.86 -30.71 24.12
N TYR A 180 -8.17 -30.26 23.06
CA TYR A 180 -8.59 -30.40 21.66
C TYR A 180 -7.83 -31.49 20.87
N GLN A 181 -7.07 -32.37 21.54
CA GLN A 181 -6.21 -33.36 20.89
C GLN A 181 -6.95 -34.43 20.04
N ASN A 182 -8.29 -34.50 20.09
CA ASN A 182 -9.06 -35.55 19.40
C ASN A 182 -10.14 -35.06 18.42
N MET A 183 -10.06 -33.84 17.89
CA MET A 183 -10.98 -33.39 16.83
C MET A 183 -10.29 -33.32 15.47
N GLY A 184 -10.68 -34.23 14.57
CA GLY A 184 -10.24 -34.24 13.16
C GLY A 184 -10.80 -33.03 12.40
N TRP A 185 -9.97 -32.45 11.55
CA TRP A 185 -10.21 -31.20 10.81
C TRP A 185 -11.31 -31.31 9.73
N ASP A 186 -11.93 -32.47 9.55
CA ASP A 186 -12.89 -32.78 8.47
C ASP A 186 -14.34 -32.96 8.95
N LYS A 187 -14.77 -32.20 9.96
CA LYS A 187 -16.22 -32.02 10.21
C LYS A 187 -16.59 -30.54 10.21
N LEU A 188 -17.30 -30.16 9.14
CA LEU A 188 -18.12 -28.97 9.04
C LEU A 188 -18.89 -28.77 10.35
N LEU A 189 -18.62 -27.67 11.06
CA LEU A 189 -19.45 -27.20 12.16
C LEU A 189 -20.80 -26.79 11.57
N CYS A 190 -21.80 -27.65 11.73
CA CYS A 190 -23.20 -27.25 11.57
C CYS A 190 -23.56 -26.24 12.66
N GLU A 191 -24.35 -25.24 12.27
CA GLU A 191 -24.80 -24.13 13.10
C GLU A 191 -25.55 -24.59 14.37
N GLY A 192 -25.14 -24.03 15.52
CA GLY A 192 -25.73 -24.24 16.85
C GLY A 192 -24.69 -24.84 17.80
N GLU A 193 -24.14 -24.18 18.82
CA GLU A 193 -24.50 -22.97 19.55
C GLU A 193 -23.22 -22.17 19.85
N LEU A 194 -23.00 -21.07 19.13
CA LEU A 194 -22.08 -20.04 19.61
C LEU A 194 -22.70 -19.41 20.86
N SER A 195 -21.96 -19.34 21.98
CA SER A 195 -22.47 -18.72 23.21
C SER A 195 -22.97 -17.30 22.90
N GLU A 196 -24.09 -16.92 23.50
CA GLU A 196 -24.71 -15.62 23.28
C GLU A 196 -23.74 -14.46 23.61
N GLU A 197 -22.76 -14.68 24.51
CA GLU A 197 -21.69 -13.72 24.77
C GLU A 197 -20.76 -13.51 23.55
N LEU A 198 -20.40 -14.57 22.83
CA LEU A 198 -19.51 -14.45 21.68
C LEU A 198 -20.23 -13.83 20.47
N LYS A 199 -21.52 -14.15 20.28
CA LYS A 199 -22.36 -13.48 19.26
C LYS A 199 -22.54 -11.99 19.57
N SER A 200 -22.74 -11.64 20.84
CA SER A 200 -22.83 -10.25 21.29
C SER A 200 -21.52 -9.51 21.09
N PHE A 201 -20.38 -10.12 21.43
CA PHE A 201 -19.06 -9.52 21.24
C PHE A 201 -18.77 -9.28 19.75
N ILE A 202 -18.99 -10.28 18.89
CA ILE A 202 -18.76 -10.16 17.44
C ILE A 202 -19.70 -9.10 16.84
N ASN A 203 -20.99 -9.11 17.18
CA ASN A 203 -21.93 -8.11 16.66
C ASN A 203 -21.61 -6.69 17.15
N THR A 204 -21.12 -6.52 18.37
CA THR A 204 -20.77 -5.19 18.91
C THR A 204 -19.46 -4.67 18.32
N TYR A 205 -18.46 -5.55 18.18
CA TYR A 205 -17.13 -5.20 17.68
C TYR A 205 -17.15 -4.87 16.18
N PHE A 206 -17.99 -5.56 15.38
CA PHE A 206 -18.08 -5.31 13.94
C PHE A 206 -19.18 -4.33 13.53
N LYS A 207 -20.28 -4.16 14.29
CA LYS A 207 -21.29 -3.10 13.97
C LYS A 207 -20.82 -1.69 14.29
N THR A 208 -19.89 -1.51 15.23
CA THR A 208 -19.31 -0.19 15.53
C THR A 208 -18.35 0.29 14.45
N LYS A 209 -17.76 -0.62 13.66
CA LYS A 209 -16.86 -0.26 12.56
C LYS A 209 -17.55 -0.04 11.20
N ILE A 210 -18.88 -0.20 11.11
CA ILE A 210 -19.63 -0.16 9.83
C ILE A 210 -20.67 0.98 9.78
N LYS A 211 -20.80 1.83 10.81
CA LYS A 211 -21.82 2.90 10.87
C LYS A 211 -21.32 4.35 10.82
N SER A 212 -20.18 4.61 10.17
CA SER A 212 -19.83 5.99 9.78
C SER A 212 -19.27 6.01 8.35
N GLY A 213 -20.18 5.91 7.39
CA GLY A 213 -19.92 6.13 5.98
C GLY A 213 -21.19 6.66 5.31
N GLU A 214 -20.98 7.67 4.45
CA GLU A 214 -21.92 8.44 3.60
C GLU A 214 -22.46 9.73 4.24
N SER A 215 -22.43 10.89 3.58
CA SER A 215 -22.71 11.18 2.15
C SER A 215 -21.93 12.38 1.57
N ILE A 216 -21.94 12.48 0.23
CA ILE A 216 -21.30 13.49 -0.64
C ILE A 216 -22.34 14.55 -1.07
N GLU A 217 -21.93 15.83 -1.10
CA GLU A 217 -22.27 16.92 -2.05
C GLU A 217 -21.66 18.20 -1.44
N GLY A 218 -20.93 19.11 -2.09
CA GLY A 218 -20.46 19.34 -3.45
C GLY A 218 -20.17 20.85 -3.53
N SER A 219 -18.95 21.27 -3.90
CA SER A 219 -18.67 22.53 -4.60
C SER A 219 -17.17 22.81 -4.63
N ASP A 220 -16.71 23.22 -5.81
CA ASP A 220 -15.37 23.69 -6.12
C ASP A 220 -14.89 24.85 -5.23
N VAL A 221 -13.57 25.09 -5.33
CA VAL A 221 -12.78 26.25 -4.88
C VAL A 221 -12.18 26.09 -3.48
N GLU A 222 -10.92 25.63 -3.44
CA GLU A 222 -9.80 26.31 -2.75
C GLU A 222 -8.52 25.46 -2.85
N GLU A 223 -7.89 25.50 -4.01
CA GLU A 223 -6.56 24.91 -4.27
C GLU A 223 -5.41 25.82 -3.77
N THR A 224 -5.66 26.70 -2.79
CA THR A 224 -4.68 27.74 -2.40
C THR A 224 -4.47 27.97 -0.90
N GLU A 225 -5.07 27.20 0.03
CA GLU A 225 -4.90 27.45 1.48
C GLU A 225 -4.15 26.38 2.29
N LYS A 226 -3.84 25.19 1.75
CA LYS A 226 -3.14 24.13 2.51
C LYS A 226 -1.66 24.39 2.83
N ILE A 227 -1.08 25.49 2.34
CA ILE A 227 0.32 25.85 2.56
C ILE A 227 0.54 26.65 3.86
N LYS A 228 -0.52 27.04 4.60
CA LYS A 228 -0.40 28.02 5.70
C LYS A 228 -0.47 27.53 7.15
N SER A 229 -0.46 26.22 7.47
CA SER A 229 -0.56 25.81 8.89
C SER A 229 0.30 24.63 9.38
N LYS A 230 1.23 24.08 8.58
CA LYS A 230 2.16 23.07 9.11
C LYS A 230 3.10 23.71 10.14
N LYS A 231 3.01 23.28 11.40
CA LYS A 231 4.02 23.60 12.44
C LYS A 231 5.37 23.04 11.97
N SER A 232 6.44 23.83 12.11
CA SER A 232 7.81 23.38 11.79
C SER A 232 8.19 22.17 12.65
N LEU A 233 9.00 21.23 12.11
CA LEU A 233 9.48 20.07 12.86
C LEU A 233 10.11 20.48 14.20
N LYS A 234 10.88 21.57 14.22
CA LYS A 234 11.46 22.17 15.43
C LYS A 234 10.41 22.51 16.49
N ALA A 235 9.34 23.20 16.10
CA ALA A 235 8.25 23.55 17.00
C ALA A 235 7.46 22.34 17.51
N LEU A 236 7.42 21.24 16.76
CA LEU A 236 6.82 19.98 17.21
C LEU A 236 7.72 19.28 18.24
N ILE A 237 9.02 19.24 18.00
CA ILE A 237 10.01 18.65 18.92
C ILE A 237 10.05 19.42 20.23
N ASP A 238 10.09 20.75 20.20
CA ASP A 238 10.09 21.58 21.41
C ASP A 238 8.84 21.32 22.26
N LYS A 239 7.67 21.27 21.63
CA LYS A 239 6.40 20.93 22.32
C LYS A 239 6.38 19.52 22.88
N LEU A 240 6.94 18.55 22.16
CA LEU A 240 7.07 17.19 22.64
C LEU A 240 7.95 17.16 23.90
N GLN A 241 9.09 17.85 23.90
CA GLN A 241 9.98 17.93 25.06
C GLN A 241 9.30 18.58 26.27
N GLU A 242 8.60 19.70 26.06
CA GLU A 242 7.83 20.37 27.12
C GLU A 242 6.79 19.43 27.74
N MET A 243 6.03 18.70 26.91
CA MET A 243 5.02 17.75 27.39
C MET A 243 5.65 16.57 28.14
N GLN A 244 6.82 16.09 27.71
CA GLN A 244 7.56 15.02 28.41
C GLN A 244 8.05 15.48 29.78
N VAL A 245 8.55 16.72 29.90
CA VAL A 245 8.92 17.32 31.20
C VAL A 245 7.69 17.40 32.12
N LEU A 246 6.58 17.94 31.61
CA LEU A 246 5.33 18.06 32.37
C LEU A 246 4.80 16.70 32.85
N LEU A 247 4.89 15.67 31.99
CA LEU A 247 4.51 14.31 32.33
C LEU A 247 5.39 13.76 33.48
N ARG A 248 6.71 13.95 33.42
CA ARG A 248 7.65 13.52 34.47
C ARG A 248 7.34 14.18 35.81
N GLU A 249 7.07 15.49 35.82
CA GLU A 249 6.70 16.21 37.04
C GLU A 249 5.40 15.70 37.66
N LYS A 250 4.37 15.47 36.83
CA LYS A 250 3.10 14.89 37.29
C LYS A 250 3.27 13.46 37.81
N GLN A 251 4.13 12.65 37.20
CA GLN A 251 4.46 11.30 37.68
C GLN A 251 5.23 11.32 39.01
N LYS A 252 6.18 12.25 39.21
CA LYS A 252 6.87 12.43 40.50
C LYS A 252 5.90 12.82 41.62
N LYS A 253 4.95 13.73 41.35
CA LYS A 253 3.88 14.11 42.30
C LYS A 253 2.98 12.93 42.67
N LEU A 254 2.75 12.01 41.73
CA LEU A 254 2.00 10.77 41.96
C LEU A 254 2.74 9.77 42.85
N LYS A 255 4.07 9.69 42.75
CA LYS A 255 4.92 8.84 43.62
C LYS A 255 5.07 9.40 45.04
N GLY A 256 5.05 10.74 45.20
CA GLY A 256 5.21 11.40 46.51
C GLY A 256 3.93 11.49 47.36
N ASN A 257 2.75 11.45 46.74
CA ASN A 257 1.46 11.54 47.44
C ASN A 257 0.90 10.14 47.76
N VAL A 258 1.36 9.54 48.86
CA VAL A 258 0.94 8.20 49.29
C VAL A 258 -0.43 8.18 50.00
N ILE A 259 -1.02 9.33 50.34
CA ILE A 259 -2.06 9.40 51.40
C ILE A 259 -3.47 9.86 50.91
N ASN A 260 -3.66 10.36 49.69
CA ASN A 260 -4.95 10.99 49.30
C ASN A 260 -5.51 10.52 47.93
N ASP A 261 -6.50 9.62 47.96
CA ASP A 261 -7.05 8.90 46.78
C ASP A 261 -7.78 9.79 45.75
N GLU A 262 -8.41 10.89 46.18
CA GLU A 262 -9.11 11.81 45.26
C GLU A 262 -8.13 12.62 44.40
N LYS A 263 -7.08 13.18 45.02
CA LYS A 263 -6.01 13.90 44.28
C LYS A 263 -5.25 12.98 43.33
N LEU A 264 -5.11 11.70 43.66
CA LEU A 264 -4.51 10.70 42.78
C LEU A 264 -5.37 10.41 41.55
N LYS A 265 -6.70 10.29 41.71
CA LYS A 265 -7.64 10.12 40.59
C LYS A 265 -7.65 11.33 39.66
N GLU A 266 -7.63 12.54 40.22
CA GLU A 266 -7.59 13.78 39.44
C GLU A 266 -6.29 13.92 38.64
N THR A 267 -5.14 13.68 39.28
CA THR A 267 -3.83 13.70 38.61
C THR A 267 -3.73 12.63 37.50
N ARG A 268 -4.33 11.45 37.68
CA ARG A 268 -4.40 10.41 36.63
C ARG A 268 -5.27 10.83 35.44
N LYS A 269 -6.40 11.51 35.69
CA LYS A 269 -7.27 12.05 34.63
C LYS A 269 -6.55 13.10 33.78
N GLU A 270 -5.60 13.85 34.35
CA GLU A 270 -4.77 14.81 33.61
C GLU A 270 -3.62 14.16 32.83
N ILE A 271 -3.09 13.03 33.32
CA ILE A 271 -1.99 12.30 32.67
C ILE A 271 -2.44 11.61 31.38
N SER A 272 -3.64 11.03 31.36
CA SER A 272 -4.17 10.32 30.18
C SER A 272 -4.20 11.18 28.90
N PRO A 273 -4.79 12.39 28.88
CA PRO A 273 -4.79 13.24 27.69
C PRO A 273 -3.39 13.74 27.33
N LEU A 274 -2.49 13.94 28.30
CA LEU A 274 -1.08 14.27 28.01
C LEU A 274 -0.36 13.14 27.28
N ILE A 275 -0.56 11.89 27.70
CA ILE A 275 -0.02 10.72 27.01
C ILE A 275 -0.58 10.63 25.58
N GLY A 276 -1.88 10.90 25.40
CA GLY A 276 -2.51 10.95 24.07
C GLY A 276 -1.84 11.97 23.15
N LYS A 277 -1.66 13.20 23.62
CA LYS A 277 -0.98 14.26 22.87
C LYS A 277 0.49 13.92 22.56
N ILE A 278 1.22 13.34 23.52
CA ILE A 278 2.61 12.89 23.30
C ILE A 278 2.67 11.83 22.20
N LYS A 279 1.74 10.88 22.17
CA LYS A 279 1.66 9.87 21.09
C LYS A 279 1.35 10.51 19.74
N GLU A 280 0.46 11.50 19.71
CA GLU A 280 0.12 12.24 18.50
C GLU A 280 1.34 13.00 17.95
N PHE A 281 2.04 13.76 18.79
CA PHE A 281 3.27 14.46 18.41
C PHE A 281 4.37 13.49 17.97
N ASN A 282 4.58 12.38 18.69
CA ASN A 282 5.54 11.35 18.30
C ASN A 282 5.20 10.77 16.92
N ARG A 283 3.92 10.51 16.64
CA ARG A 283 3.50 10.00 15.32
C ARG A 283 3.75 11.03 14.22
N GLU A 284 3.43 12.31 14.47
CA GLU A 284 3.66 13.40 13.52
C GLU A 284 5.15 13.60 13.23
N ILE A 285 6.00 13.59 14.25
CA ILE A 285 7.46 13.66 14.09
C ILE A 285 7.95 12.42 13.34
N SER A 286 7.43 11.24 13.68
CA SER A 286 7.84 10.00 13.03
C SER A 286 7.49 9.96 11.55
N GLN A 287 6.41 10.61 11.13
CA GLN A 287 6.05 10.72 9.71
C GLN A 287 6.99 11.63 8.92
N ARG A 288 7.76 12.50 9.59
CA ARG A 288 8.61 13.52 8.96
C ARG A 288 10.10 13.19 8.98
N THR A 289 10.55 12.32 9.90
CA THR A 289 11.95 11.89 10.00
C THR A 289 12.16 10.48 9.44
N LEU A 290 13.30 10.23 8.80
CA LEU A 290 13.59 8.91 8.21
C LEU A 290 13.59 7.77 9.26
N GLY A 291 14.22 7.98 10.42
CA GLY A 291 14.20 7.01 11.52
C GLY A 291 12.80 6.73 12.03
N GLY A 292 11.97 7.76 12.13
CA GLY A 292 10.57 7.63 12.50
C GLY A 292 9.73 6.89 11.47
N GLN A 293 9.95 7.16 10.18
CA GLN A 293 9.24 6.49 9.10
C GLN A 293 9.56 5.00 9.12
N ILE A 294 10.84 4.63 9.26
CA ILE A 294 11.26 3.22 9.39
C ILE A 294 10.63 2.58 10.64
N TYR A 295 10.61 3.29 11.77
CA TYR A 295 9.97 2.80 12.99
C TYR A 295 8.48 2.50 12.76
N LEU A 296 7.75 3.41 12.10
CA LEU A 296 6.34 3.19 11.75
C LEU A 296 6.19 1.97 10.83
N VAL A 297 6.99 1.87 9.76
CA VAL A 297 6.94 0.75 8.81
C VAL A 297 7.12 -0.62 9.48
N LEU A 298 7.91 -0.71 10.55
CA LEU A 298 8.24 -1.98 11.20
C LEU A 298 7.36 -2.30 12.42
N ASN A 299 6.79 -1.28 13.07
CA ASN A 299 6.12 -1.43 14.37
C ASN A 299 4.65 -0.99 14.39
N ASP A 300 4.21 -0.14 13.45
CA ASP A 300 2.81 0.23 13.30
C ASP A 300 2.08 -0.80 12.43
N GLU A 301 0.98 -1.34 12.92
CA GLU A 301 0.25 -2.45 12.27
C GLU A 301 -0.24 -2.07 10.86
N GLU A 302 -0.84 -0.90 10.73
CA GLU A 302 -1.37 -0.38 9.46
C GLU A 302 -0.24 -0.18 8.45
N THR A 303 0.82 0.53 8.84
CA THR A 303 1.96 0.81 7.96
C THR A 303 2.72 -0.46 7.58
N THR A 304 2.87 -1.41 8.51
CA THR A 304 3.50 -2.73 8.26
C THR A 304 2.70 -3.53 7.25
N GLU A 305 1.36 -3.50 7.32
CA GLU A 305 0.49 -4.20 6.37
C GLU A 305 0.59 -3.60 4.96
N GLN A 306 0.66 -2.26 4.84
CA GLN A 306 0.89 -1.60 3.56
C GLN A 306 2.25 -1.95 2.98
N PHE A 307 3.30 -1.97 3.81
CA PHE A 307 4.63 -2.39 3.35
C PHE A 307 4.65 -3.85 2.90
N LYS A 308 3.99 -4.74 3.65
CA LYS A 308 3.83 -6.16 3.28
C LYS A 308 3.19 -6.29 1.90
N LYS A 309 2.08 -5.58 1.70
CA LYS A 309 1.34 -5.60 0.43
C LYS A 309 2.21 -5.11 -0.72
N PHE A 310 2.83 -3.94 -0.57
CA PHE A 310 3.75 -3.36 -1.56
C PHE A 310 4.89 -4.33 -1.92
N TRP A 311 5.51 -4.92 -0.90
CA TRP A 311 6.64 -5.83 -1.08
C TRP A 311 6.24 -7.13 -1.79
N LEU A 312 5.15 -7.76 -1.33
CA LEU A 312 4.63 -9.00 -1.93
C LEU A 312 4.23 -8.77 -3.38
N ASP A 313 3.52 -7.68 -3.65
CA ASP A 313 3.09 -7.29 -4.98
C ASP A 313 4.29 -7.12 -5.92
N GLY A 314 5.31 -6.37 -5.50
CA GLY A 314 6.53 -6.17 -6.28
C GLY A 314 7.29 -7.48 -6.54
N LYS A 315 7.40 -8.34 -5.52
CA LYS A 315 8.11 -9.64 -5.65
C LYS A 315 7.34 -10.62 -6.53
N VAL A 316 6.03 -10.75 -6.34
CA VAL A 316 5.20 -11.65 -7.13
C VAL A 316 5.25 -11.24 -8.60
N ILE A 317 5.14 -9.94 -8.92
CA ILE A 317 5.27 -9.45 -10.30
C ILE A 317 6.65 -9.79 -10.88
N LYS A 318 7.73 -9.61 -10.11
CA LYS A 318 9.11 -9.95 -10.52
C LYS A 318 9.33 -11.46 -10.71
N GLU A 319 8.60 -12.31 -9.99
CA GLU A 319 8.69 -13.78 -10.11
C GLU A 319 7.84 -14.32 -11.27
N ILE A 320 6.63 -13.76 -11.48
CA ILE A 320 5.78 -14.16 -12.62
C ILE A 320 6.42 -13.71 -13.94
N ASN A 321 7.03 -12.52 -13.95
CA ASN A 321 7.83 -11.92 -15.04
C ASN A 321 7.48 -12.41 -16.45
N TYR A 322 6.59 -11.67 -17.12
CA TYR A 322 6.26 -11.92 -18.51
C TYR A 322 6.36 -10.65 -19.35
N PRO A 323 6.70 -10.80 -20.64
CA PRO A 323 6.76 -9.66 -21.55
C PRO A 323 5.36 -9.19 -21.93
N ILE A 324 5.24 -7.87 -22.07
CA ILE A 324 4.02 -7.18 -22.47
C ILE A 324 4.34 -6.36 -23.73
N PHE A 325 3.50 -6.45 -24.75
CA PHE A 325 3.64 -5.61 -25.93
C PHE A 325 3.06 -4.22 -25.69
N PHE A 326 3.88 -3.18 -25.86
CA PHE A 326 3.45 -1.79 -25.78
C PHE A 326 3.56 -1.12 -27.15
N ALA A 327 2.50 -0.42 -27.55
CA ALA A 327 2.50 0.40 -28.75
C ALA A 327 1.66 1.66 -28.57
N MET A 328 1.93 2.68 -29.38
CA MET A 328 1.13 3.90 -29.44
C MET A 328 0.86 4.24 -30.90
N ASN A 329 -0.42 4.36 -31.24
CA ASN A 329 -0.88 4.91 -32.51
C ASN A 329 -0.47 6.38 -32.61
N GLN A 330 0.47 6.67 -33.50
CA GLN A 330 0.97 8.00 -33.80
C GLN A 330 0.14 8.67 -34.90
N LYS A 331 -0.33 7.89 -35.89
CA LYS A 331 -1.10 8.42 -37.01
C LYS A 331 -2.60 8.30 -36.77
N SER A 332 -3.18 9.43 -36.42
CA SER A 332 -4.63 9.57 -36.27
C SER A 332 -5.41 9.15 -37.52
N LEU A 333 -6.39 8.27 -37.35
CA LEU A 333 -7.34 7.90 -38.40
C LEU A 333 -8.25 9.07 -38.78
N LYS A 334 -8.50 10.00 -37.84
CA LYS A 334 -9.42 11.13 -37.98
C LYS A 334 -8.75 12.47 -37.71
N ASN A 335 -9.22 13.53 -38.36
CA ASN A 335 -8.81 14.89 -38.08
C ASN A 335 -9.50 15.45 -36.82
N ASN A 336 -9.26 16.73 -36.51
CA ASN A 336 -9.84 17.37 -35.32
C ASN A 336 -11.36 17.55 -35.37
N LYS A 337 -11.97 17.45 -36.57
CA LYS A 337 -13.42 17.50 -36.80
C LYS A 337 -14.07 16.11 -36.75
N GLY A 338 -13.28 15.04 -36.67
CA GLY A 338 -13.78 13.66 -36.66
C GLY A 338 -13.89 13.03 -38.07
N GLU A 339 -13.41 13.71 -39.11
CA GLU A 339 -13.41 13.19 -40.48
C GLU A 339 -12.20 12.29 -40.71
N TYR A 340 -12.38 11.19 -41.46
CA TYR A 340 -11.30 10.25 -41.77
C TYR A 340 -10.21 10.90 -42.63
N ARG A 341 -8.95 10.57 -42.31
CA ARG A 341 -7.77 10.92 -43.10
C ARG A 341 -7.49 9.80 -44.09
N TYR A 342 -7.25 10.15 -45.35
CA TYR A 342 -6.96 9.18 -46.41
C TYR A 342 -5.58 9.41 -47.01
N LYS A 343 -4.91 8.32 -47.40
CA LYS A 343 -3.62 8.38 -48.10
C LYS A 343 -3.81 9.08 -49.44
N ARG A 344 -2.91 10.00 -49.78
CA ARG A 344 -2.90 10.71 -51.06
C ARG A 344 -1.77 10.19 -51.95
N GLY A 345 -2.05 10.01 -53.23
CA GLY A 345 -1.04 9.67 -54.24
C GLY A 345 -0.25 10.91 -54.68
N LEU A 346 0.77 10.69 -55.52
CA LEU A 346 1.65 11.74 -56.06
C LEU A 346 0.90 12.86 -56.81
N LYS A 347 -0.28 12.55 -57.37
CA LYS A 347 -1.13 13.50 -58.09
C LYS A 347 -2.19 14.17 -57.20
N GLY A 348 -2.12 14.04 -55.88
CA GLY A 348 -3.03 14.67 -54.91
C GLY A 348 -4.37 13.96 -54.69
N GLY A 349 -4.76 13.03 -55.55
CA GLY A 349 -5.97 12.19 -55.38
C GLY A 349 -5.83 11.13 -54.28
N PHE A 350 -6.95 10.68 -53.71
CA PHE A 350 -6.96 9.62 -52.70
C PHE A 350 -6.56 8.26 -53.29
N LEU A 351 -5.74 7.51 -52.57
CA LEU A 351 -5.42 6.13 -52.93
C LEU A 351 -6.63 5.24 -52.60
N LEU A 352 -6.99 4.37 -53.54
CA LEU A 352 -8.10 3.43 -53.40
C LEU A 352 -7.56 2.01 -53.17
N ASN A 353 -8.28 1.22 -52.37
CA ASN A 353 -8.01 -0.20 -52.19
C ASN A 353 -8.57 -1.04 -53.34
N LYS A 354 -8.36 -2.36 -53.29
CA LYS A 354 -8.88 -3.34 -54.26
C LYS A 354 -10.40 -3.35 -54.47
N TYR A 355 -11.15 -2.68 -53.60
CA TYR A 355 -12.61 -2.54 -53.67
C TYR A 355 -13.05 -1.13 -54.08
N GLY A 356 -12.13 -0.28 -54.54
CA GLY A 356 -12.41 1.09 -54.94
C GLY A 356 -12.69 2.07 -53.79
N ARG A 357 -12.37 1.70 -52.53
CA ARG A 357 -12.57 2.56 -51.35
C ARG A 357 -11.28 3.27 -50.96
N SER A 358 -11.37 4.54 -50.55
CA SER A 358 -10.22 5.31 -50.08
C SER A 358 -9.50 4.64 -48.90
N ILE A 359 -8.17 4.54 -49.00
CA ILE A 359 -7.32 3.95 -47.96
C ILE A 359 -7.11 4.96 -46.85
N ILE A 360 -7.44 4.59 -45.62
CA ILE A 360 -7.23 5.44 -44.44
C ILE A 360 -5.73 5.57 -44.17
N ASP A 361 -5.28 6.79 -43.86
CA ASP A 361 -3.91 7.08 -43.46
C ASP A 361 -3.74 6.84 -41.95
N HIS A 362 -3.28 5.65 -41.57
CA HIS A 362 -3.00 5.25 -40.20
C HIS A 362 -1.76 4.35 -40.12
N ASP A 363 -1.31 4.09 -38.89
CA ASP A 363 -0.18 3.21 -38.53
C ASP A 363 -0.60 1.96 -37.73
N LEU A 364 -1.92 1.68 -37.65
CA LEU A 364 -2.45 0.55 -36.88
C LEU A 364 -2.10 -0.82 -37.48
N ASP A 365 -1.91 -0.92 -38.80
CA ASP A 365 -1.54 -2.18 -39.44
C ASP A 365 -0.11 -2.57 -39.06
N GLU A 366 0.80 -1.60 -39.06
CA GLU A 366 2.19 -1.75 -38.63
C GLU A 366 2.26 -2.17 -37.15
N ILE A 367 1.40 -1.60 -36.30
CA ILE A 367 1.29 -2.02 -34.89
C ILE A 367 0.77 -3.46 -34.78
N ALA A 368 -0.23 -3.83 -35.59
CA ALA A 368 -0.78 -5.18 -35.59
C ALA A 368 0.25 -6.21 -36.07
N GLU A 369 0.99 -5.92 -37.14
CA GLU A 369 2.09 -6.76 -37.63
C GLU A 369 3.20 -6.92 -36.58
N ALA A 370 3.58 -5.84 -35.91
CA ALA A 370 4.55 -5.88 -34.82
C ALA A 370 4.06 -6.74 -33.64
N PHE A 371 2.77 -6.64 -33.29
CA PHE A 371 2.19 -7.50 -32.25
C PHE A 371 2.18 -8.98 -32.67
N VAL A 372 1.88 -9.28 -33.93
CA VAL A 372 1.91 -10.67 -34.44
C VAL A 372 3.34 -11.22 -34.37
N LYS A 373 4.35 -10.44 -34.75
CA LYS A 373 5.76 -10.83 -34.61
C LYS A 373 6.13 -11.10 -33.16
N PHE A 374 5.78 -10.19 -32.26
CA PHE A 374 5.98 -10.36 -30.82
C PHE A 374 5.28 -11.63 -30.29
N ALA A 375 4.02 -11.84 -30.66
CA ALA A 375 3.25 -13.00 -30.20
C ALA A 375 3.86 -14.33 -30.65
N LYS A 376 4.45 -14.37 -31.85
CA LYS A 376 5.21 -15.53 -32.35
C LYS A 376 6.48 -15.76 -31.55
N GLU A 377 7.27 -14.71 -31.30
CA GLU A 377 8.49 -14.78 -30.47
C GLU A 377 8.18 -15.25 -29.04
N GLN A 378 7.03 -14.84 -28.49
CA GLN A 378 6.57 -15.23 -27.16
C GLN A 378 5.78 -16.54 -27.12
N ASN A 379 5.72 -17.28 -28.24
CA ASN A 379 5.01 -18.55 -28.39
C ASN A 379 3.55 -18.51 -27.91
N PHE A 380 2.83 -17.43 -28.22
CA PHE A 380 1.41 -17.35 -27.91
C PHE A 380 0.65 -18.40 -28.71
N ASN A 381 -0.17 -19.20 -28.02
CA ASN A 381 -0.86 -20.38 -28.57
C ASN A 381 -1.89 -20.10 -29.70
N PHE A 382 -2.05 -18.84 -30.11
CA PHE A 382 -3.04 -18.40 -31.09
C PHE A 382 -2.43 -17.73 -32.32
N TRP A 383 -1.11 -17.55 -32.35
CA TRP A 383 -0.35 -17.11 -33.52
C TRP A 383 0.82 -18.04 -33.83
N GLY A 384 0.81 -19.25 -33.24
CA GLY A 384 1.78 -20.31 -33.53
C GLY A 384 1.84 -20.63 -35.02
N ALA A 385 3.04 -21.02 -35.45
CA ALA A 385 3.40 -21.30 -36.84
C ALA A 385 2.50 -22.34 -37.52
#